data_AF-A0A818EEG2-F1
#
_entry.id   AF-A0A818EEG2-F1
#
_cell.length_a   1.000
_cell.length_b   1.000
_cell.length_c   1.000
_cell.angle_alpha   90.00
_cell.angle_beta   90.00
_cell.angle_gamma   90.00
#
_symmetry.space_group_name_H-M   'P 1'
#
loop_
_entity.id
_entity.type
_entity.pdbx_description
1 polymer ?
#
loop_
_entity_poly.entity_id
_entity_poly.type
_entity_poly.pdbx_seq_one_letter_code
_entity_poly.pdbx_strand_id
1 'polypeptide(L)'
;MKHIFILFKTSRRQALMTDGSKKEEFHTADQHQLPSERSQTYLLTMLPVAKGDYVFNGEGDQEWEIQGNTDAQFTIYGENLDGAQLSFTTHSGSCQWERKNKVYTLKVNAFDPHERMSERAFITLNLPYYNSTLYMCLTPSNSNEVFHQGDRPGLKVRVTRRALPVWTTILCLVFLLALSGLFSGLNLGLMSLTPHDLKVIQEAGTPNDRKYAKRIYPVRKRGNFLLCTILLGNVLVNSTTTILLDTLISGGFAVAAATLAIVIFGEIIPQAICSRHGLKVGSQTILLTQLFMILTLPISFPLSKLLDFILGNILENTQRGYDNTI
;
A
#
# COMPACT_ATOMS: atom_id res chain seq x y z
N MET A 1 -17.27 -14.13 20.28
CA MET A 1 -17.50 -12.76 19.77
C MET A 1 -17.43 -11.63 20.81
N LYS A 2 -17.33 -11.87 22.13
CA LYS A 2 -17.19 -10.80 23.16
C LYS A 2 -15.75 -10.45 23.57
N HIS A 3 -14.76 -11.30 23.28
CA HIS A 3 -13.35 -11.06 23.67
C HIS A 3 -12.56 -10.15 22.71
N ILE A 4 -12.96 -10.02 21.44
CA ILE A 4 -12.30 -9.13 20.46
C ILE A 4 -12.68 -7.65 20.67
N PHE A 5 -13.86 -7.38 21.25
CA PHE A 5 -14.30 -6.01 21.52
C PHE A 5 -13.60 -5.39 22.75
N ILE A 6 -13.08 -6.21 23.66
CA ILE A 6 -12.34 -5.74 24.84
C ILE A 6 -10.92 -5.31 24.44
N LEU A 7 -10.25 -6.01 23.52
CA LEU A 7 -8.92 -5.62 23.04
C LEU A 7 -8.95 -4.30 22.25
N PHE A 8 -9.98 -4.05 21.44
CA PHE A 8 -10.15 -2.76 20.74
C PHE A 8 -10.47 -1.60 21.68
N LYS A 9 -11.20 -1.85 22.78
CA LYS A 9 -11.55 -0.79 23.75
C LYS A 9 -10.40 -0.47 24.71
N THR A 10 -9.57 -1.46 25.04
CA THR A 10 -8.34 -1.25 25.85
C THR A 10 -7.26 -0.55 25.04
N SER A 11 -7.10 -0.84 23.75
CA SER A 11 -6.15 -0.13 22.86
C SER A 11 -6.56 1.34 22.63
N ARG A 12 -7.88 1.63 22.46
CA ARG A 12 -8.37 3.02 22.42
C ARG A 12 -8.17 3.76 23.75
N ARG A 13 -8.30 3.09 24.90
CA ARG A 13 -8.04 3.71 26.20
C ARG A 13 -6.55 3.95 26.47
N GLN A 14 -5.67 3.08 26.00
CA GLN A 14 -4.22 3.34 26.07
C GLN A 14 -3.81 4.49 25.14
N ALA A 15 -4.37 4.57 23.93
CA ALA A 15 -4.12 5.70 23.02
C ALA A 15 -4.65 7.05 23.56
N LEU A 16 -5.81 7.06 24.23
CA LEU A 16 -6.37 8.27 24.85
C LEU A 16 -5.72 8.62 26.20
N MET A 17 -5.18 7.67 26.96
CA MET A 17 -4.44 7.99 28.18
C MET A 17 -2.99 8.43 27.91
N THR A 18 -2.39 8.02 26.79
CA THR A 18 -1.13 8.63 26.32
C THR A 18 -1.32 10.05 25.76
N ASP A 19 -2.53 10.45 25.36
CA ASP A 19 -2.84 11.82 24.92
C ASP A 19 -2.98 12.81 26.08
N GLY A 20 -3.40 12.35 27.27
CA GLY A 20 -3.51 13.19 28.46
C GLY A 20 -2.14 13.57 29.05
N SER A 21 -1.23 12.61 29.17
CA SER A 21 0.08 12.85 29.82
C SER A 21 1.10 13.50 28.87
N LYS A 22 1.03 13.26 27.55
CA LYS A 22 1.90 13.95 26.58
C LYS A 22 1.44 15.37 26.23
N LYS A 23 0.16 15.71 26.44
CA LYS A 23 -0.28 17.11 26.32
C LYS A 23 0.39 18.00 27.36
N GLU A 24 0.60 17.51 28.58
CA GLU A 24 1.29 18.29 29.62
C GLU A 24 2.82 18.34 29.41
N GLU A 25 3.45 17.31 28.86
CA GLU A 25 4.89 17.36 28.52
C GLU A 25 5.21 18.21 27.28
N PHE A 26 4.32 18.31 26.29
CA PHE A 26 4.51 19.20 25.14
C PHE A 26 4.33 20.69 25.51
N HIS A 27 3.68 20.99 26.64
CA HIS A 27 3.52 22.35 27.16
C HIS A 27 4.71 22.85 27.98
N THR A 28 5.69 22.00 28.33
CA THR A 28 6.70 22.35 29.36
C THR A 28 8.16 22.20 28.90
N ALA A 29 8.43 22.11 27.59
CA ALA A 29 9.79 22.18 27.05
C ALA A 29 9.95 23.43 26.17
N ASP A 30 10.91 24.28 26.54
CA ASP A 30 11.38 25.51 25.87
C ASP A 30 10.57 26.80 26.05
N GLN A 31 10.46 27.24 27.31
CA GLN A 31 10.12 28.63 27.67
C GLN A 31 11.33 29.59 27.63
N HIS A 32 12.48 29.18 27.09
CA HIS A 32 13.69 30.00 27.01
C HIS A 32 14.13 30.32 25.57
N GLN A 33 13.24 30.92 24.77
CA GLN A 33 13.55 31.96 23.78
C GLN A 33 12.26 32.30 22.99
N LEU A 34 11.34 33.00 23.66
CA LEU A 34 10.24 33.69 22.99
C LEU A 34 10.50 35.19 23.11
N PRO A 35 10.68 35.95 22.01
CA PRO A 35 10.69 37.40 22.08
C PRO A 35 9.32 37.86 22.58
N SER A 36 9.36 38.74 23.58
CA SER A 36 8.18 39.39 24.15
C SER A 36 7.58 40.37 23.15
N GLU A 37 6.70 39.91 22.27
CA GLU A 37 5.79 40.79 21.50
C GLU A 37 4.52 40.01 21.13
N ARG A 38 3.39 40.40 21.73
CA ARG A 38 2.05 39.94 21.30
C ARG A 38 1.89 40.30 19.83
N SER A 39 1.49 39.32 19.00
CA SER A 39 1.25 39.41 17.54
C SER A 39 2.31 38.81 16.61
N GLN A 40 3.13 37.84 17.05
CA GLN A 40 3.95 37.07 16.10
C GLN A 40 3.14 35.90 15.52
N THR A 41 3.15 35.75 14.18
CA THR A 41 2.62 34.56 13.49
C THR A 41 3.60 33.41 13.66
N TYR A 42 3.15 32.28 14.20
CA TYR A 42 3.99 31.10 14.38
C TYR A 42 3.24 29.80 14.16
N LEU A 43 3.98 28.76 13.76
CA LEU A 43 3.51 27.40 13.61
C LEU A 43 3.78 26.59 14.88
N LEU A 44 2.75 25.90 15.38
CA LEU A 44 2.87 24.90 16.43
C LEU A 44 3.28 23.55 15.86
N THR A 45 2.58 23.07 14.83
CA THR A 45 2.85 21.76 14.22
C THR A 45 2.20 21.63 12.84
N MET A 46 2.65 20.65 12.06
CA MET A 46 1.98 20.20 10.84
C MET A 46 1.60 18.72 10.97
N LEU A 47 0.35 18.42 10.61
CA LEU A 47 -0.21 17.08 10.61
C LEU A 47 -0.83 16.81 9.24
N PRO A 48 -0.68 15.61 8.68
CA PRO A 48 -1.25 15.31 7.37
C PRO A 48 -2.78 15.16 7.42
N VAL A 49 -3.46 15.62 6.36
CA VAL A 49 -4.94 15.66 6.28
C VAL A 49 -5.55 14.28 6.03
N ALA A 50 -4.94 13.49 5.14
CA ALA A 50 -5.50 12.23 4.64
C ALA A 50 -4.40 11.30 4.17
N LYS A 51 -4.55 9.98 4.42
CA LYS A 51 -3.58 8.94 4.09
C LYS A 51 -3.03 9.13 2.66
N GLY A 52 -1.74 9.42 2.56
CA GLY A 52 -1.01 9.66 1.32
C GLY A 52 0.45 9.20 1.46
N ASP A 53 1.25 9.42 0.43
CA ASP A 53 2.66 9.01 0.36
C ASP A 53 3.57 9.94 1.19
N TYR A 54 3.28 10.04 2.48
CA TYR A 54 4.09 10.77 3.45
C TYR A 54 4.37 9.88 4.67
N VAL A 55 5.60 9.92 5.18
CA VAL A 55 6.05 9.11 6.31
C VAL A 55 6.66 10.05 7.33
N PHE A 56 6.17 10.02 8.57
CA PHE A 56 6.84 10.72 9.67
C PHE A 56 7.98 9.86 10.17
N ASN A 57 9.21 10.31 9.95
CA ASN A 57 10.36 9.60 10.51
C ASN A 57 10.52 10.01 11.97
N GLY A 58 9.97 9.20 12.88
CA GLY A 58 10.05 9.43 14.33
C GLY A 58 11.41 9.15 14.95
N GLU A 59 12.36 8.62 14.18
CA GLU A 59 13.69 8.22 14.62
C GLU A 59 14.74 9.11 13.94
N GLY A 60 15.51 9.88 14.72
CA GLY A 60 16.44 10.90 14.20
C GLY A 60 15.86 12.32 14.17
N ASP A 61 15.95 13.01 13.03
CA ASP A 61 15.62 14.44 12.88
C ASP A 61 14.12 14.80 12.98
N GLN A 62 13.22 13.83 13.18
CA GLN A 62 11.77 14.06 13.36
C GLN A 62 11.13 14.89 12.23
N GLU A 63 11.33 14.44 10.99
CA GLU A 63 10.91 15.14 9.76
C GLU A 63 9.85 14.35 8.97
N TRP A 64 9.06 15.07 8.17
CA TRP A 64 8.09 14.51 7.24
C TRP A 64 8.77 14.16 5.92
N GLU A 65 8.79 12.89 5.57
CA GLU A 65 9.18 12.47 4.23
C GLU A 65 7.97 12.59 3.29
N ILE A 66 8.11 13.31 2.18
CA ILE A 66 7.10 13.44 1.14
C ILE A 66 7.68 13.05 -0.22
N GLN A 67 6.86 12.48 -1.10
CA GLN A 67 7.29 12.25 -2.47
C GLN A 67 7.35 13.56 -3.27
N GLY A 68 8.39 13.71 -4.08
CA GLY A 68 8.52 14.85 -4.99
C GLY A 68 7.51 14.83 -6.15
N ASN A 69 7.06 16.01 -6.56
CA ASN A 69 6.06 16.24 -7.63
C ASN A 69 4.68 15.60 -7.35
N THR A 70 4.30 15.49 -6.07
CA THR A 70 2.98 15.01 -5.65
C THR A 70 2.33 16.02 -4.74
N ASP A 71 1.02 16.17 -4.87
CA ASP A 71 0.23 17.02 -3.99
C ASP A 71 0.09 16.36 -2.61
N ALA A 72 0.82 16.87 -1.62
CA ALA A 72 0.76 16.42 -0.23
C ALA A 72 -0.08 17.41 0.59
N GLN A 73 -1.16 16.93 1.20
CA GLN A 73 -2.07 17.77 1.98
C GLN A 73 -1.72 17.72 3.46
N PHE A 74 -1.43 18.88 4.04
CA PHE A 74 -1.15 19.04 5.46
C PHE A 74 -2.11 20.05 6.10
N THR A 75 -2.56 19.72 7.30
CA THR A 75 -3.15 20.66 8.25
C THR A 75 -2.03 21.26 9.08
N ILE A 76 -1.88 22.58 9.00
CA ILE A 76 -0.99 23.33 9.88
C ILE A 76 -1.78 23.96 11.02
N TYR A 77 -1.16 23.98 12.19
CA TYR A 77 -1.71 24.56 13.41
C TYR A 77 -0.82 25.73 13.83
N GLY A 78 -1.42 26.89 14.06
CA GLY A 78 -0.68 28.11 14.39
C GLY A 78 -1.57 29.22 14.94
N GLU A 79 -0.97 30.37 15.19
CA GLU A 79 -1.67 31.61 15.54
C GLU A 79 -1.45 32.67 14.45
N ASN A 80 -2.51 33.42 14.11
CA ASN A 80 -2.49 34.46 13.07
C ASN A 80 -1.97 33.97 11.71
N LEU A 81 -2.49 32.82 11.25
CA LEU A 81 -2.16 32.20 9.96
C LEU A 81 -2.95 32.82 8.80
N ASP A 82 -4.00 33.60 9.08
CA ASP A 82 -4.83 34.24 8.06
C ASP A 82 -4.02 35.12 7.10
N GLY A 83 -4.00 34.72 5.83
CA GLY A 83 -3.30 35.44 4.75
C GLY A 83 -1.77 35.32 4.81
N ALA A 84 -1.23 34.51 5.72
CA ALA A 84 0.20 34.25 5.79
C ALA A 84 0.68 33.47 4.55
N GLN A 85 1.93 33.70 4.17
CA GLN A 85 2.60 32.98 3.09
C GLN A 85 3.61 32.00 3.68
N LEU A 86 3.45 30.72 3.33
CA LEU A 86 4.40 29.68 3.70
C LEU A 86 5.47 29.53 2.61
N SER A 87 6.73 29.51 3.01
CA SER A 87 7.92 29.36 2.15
C SER A 87 8.85 28.30 2.71
N PHE A 88 9.72 27.74 1.86
CA PHE A 88 10.67 26.69 2.23
C PHE A 88 12.12 27.12 1.98
N THR A 89 13.03 26.76 2.90
CA THR A 89 14.49 27.02 2.80
C THR A 89 15.28 25.74 3.10
N THR A 90 16.50 25.64 2.57
CA THR A 90 17.43 24.52 2.86
C THR A 90 18.36 24.81 4.04
N HIS A 91 18.31 26.03 4.60
CA HIS A 91 19.19 26.47 5.68
C HIS A 91 18.52 26.33 7.05
N SER A 92 19.22 25.72 8.01
CA SER A 92 18.69 25.36 9.34
C SER A 92 18.49 26.52 10.34
N GLY A 93 18.64 27.77 9.91
CA GLY A 93 18.54 28.92 10.82
C GLY A 93 18.32 30.27 10.15
N SER A 94 18.11 30.31 8.83
CA SER A 94 17.80 31.56 8.14
C SER A 94 16.92 31.33 6.92
N CYS A 95 16.00 32.26 6.68
CA CYS A 95 15.19 32.27 5.46
C CYS A 95 15.94 32.96 4.30
N GLN A 96 17.26 32.75 4.19
CA GLN A 96 18.04 33.23 3.05
C GLN A 96 17.78 32.30 1.85
N TRP A 97 17.11 32.84 0.83
CA TRP A 97 16.87 32.13 -0.42
C TRP A 97 17.54 32.89 -1.58
N GLU A 98 18.17 32.16 -2.49
CA GLU A 98 18.63 32.73 -3.74
C GLU A 98 17.42 32.98 -4.65
N ARG A 99 17.08 34.25 -4.91
CA ARG A 99 16.69 34.81 -6.25
C ARG A 99 16.18 33.83 -7.31
N LYS A 100 17.04 32.89 -7.65
CA LYS A 100 16.98 32.03 -8.85
C LYS A 100 16.28 30.69 -8.64
N ASN A 101 16.11 30.22 -7.40
CA ASN A 101 15.39 28.98 -7.12
C ASN A 101 13.98 29.29 -6.60
N LYS A 102 12.97 28.96 -7.41
CA LYS A 102 11.54 29.18 -7.11
C LYS A 102 11.19 28.64 -5.72
N VAL A 103 10.90 29.56 -4.81
CA VAL A 103 10.29 29.27 -3.51
C VAL A 103 8.82 28.95 -3.75
N TYR A 104 8.37 27.79 -3.25
CA TYR A 104 6.96 27.41 -3.31
C TYR A 104 6.20 28.21 -2.25
N THR A 105 5.68 29.36 -2.66
CA THR A 105 4.89 30.21 -1.79
C THR A 105 3.44 29.76 -1.83
N LEU A 106 2.94 29.26 -0.71
CA LEU A 106 1.54 28.87 -0.58
C LEU A 106 0.83 29.87 0.31
N LYS A 107 -0.30 30.39 -0.17
CA LYS A 107 -1.19 31.22 0.65
C LYS A 107 -1.95 30.32 1.60
N VAL A 108 -1.84 30.61 2.88
CA VAL A 108 -2.53 29.91 3.93
C VAL A 108 -3.92 30.52 4.07
N ASN A 109 -4.95 29.75 3.71
CA ASN A 109 -6.33 30.12 3.98
C ASN A 109 -6.75 29.40 5.26
N ALA A 110 -6.83 30.10 6.39
CA ALA A 110 -7.34 29.48 7.61
C ALA A 110 -8.86 29.29 7.49
N PHE A 111 -9.35 28.18 8.03
CA PHE A 111 -10.76 27.82 7.92
C PHE A 111 -11.26 27.33 9.27
N ASP A 112 -11.39 28.24 10.24
CA ASP A 112 -12.34 28.05 11.34
C ASP A 112 -12.69 29.39 12.03
N PRO A 113 -13.89 29.95 11.84
CA PRO A 113 -14.34 31.13 12.58
C PRO A 113 -14.87 30.82 14.00
N HIS A 114 -14.85 29.56 14.47
CA HIS A 114 -15.52 29.17 15.72
C HIS A 114 -14.65 28.54 16.83
N GLU A 115 -13.38 28.18 16.59
CA GLU A 115 -12.44 27.69 17.62
C GLU A 115 -11.35 28.72 17.95
N ARG A 116 -11.49 29.38 19.10
CA ARG A 116 -10.70 30.54 19.55
C ARG A 116 -9.25 30.25 20.00
N MET A 117 -8.70 29.06 19.77
CA MET A 117 -7.45 28.64 20.44
C MET A 117 -6.36 28.00 19.56
N SER A 118 -6.55 27.91 18.24
CA SER A 118 -5.47 27.66 17.27
C SER A 118 -6.09 27.71 15.88
N GLU A 119 -5.64 28.61 15.02
CA GLU A 119 -6.09 28.62 13.63
C GLU A 119 -5.58 27.36 12.95
N ARG A 120 -6.49 26.58 12.36
CA ARG A 120 -6.16 25.45 11.50
C ARG A 120 -6.21 25.93 10.06
N ALA A 121 -5.18 25.62 9.29
CA ALA A 121 -5.20 25.87 7.87
C ALA A 121 -4.78 24.64 7.08
N PHE A 122 -5.40 24.48 5.92
CA PHE A 122 -5.12 23.38 5.00
C PHE A 122 -4.18 23.88 3.91
N ILE A 123 -3.05 23.20 3.75
CA ILE A 123 -2.06 23.51 2.72
C ILE A 123 -1.86 22.28 1.82
N THR A 124 -1.70 22.54 0.52
CA THR A 124 -1.33 21.52 -0.47
C THR A 124 0.09 21.80 -0.94
N LEU A 125 1.02 20.96 -0.52
CA LEU A 125 2.44 21.04 -0.89
C LEU A 125 2.68 20.24 -2.16
N ASN A 126 3.11 20.90 -3.25
CA ASN A 126 3.68 20.23 -4.41
C ASN A 126 5.12 20.67 -4.57
N LEU A 127 6.03 19.92 -3.94
CA LEU A 127 7.45 20.22 -3.90
C LEU A 127 8.20 19.32 -4.90
N PRO A 128 9.10 19.86 -5.73
CA PRO A 128 9.90 19.08 -6.66
C PRO A 128 11.00 18.38 -5.86
N TYR A 129 11.59 17.36 -6.46
CA TYR A 129 12.63 16.60 -5.78
C TYR A 129 13.82 17.48 -5.39
N TYR A 130 14.11 17.52 -4.09
CA TYR A 130 15.29 18.14 -3.49
C TYR A 130 15.98 17.15 -2.58
N ASN A 131 17.29 16.97 -2.75
CA ASN A 131 18.08 16.03 -1.95
C ASN A 131 18.55 16.65 -0.62
N SER A 132 17.65 17.36 0.07
CA SER A 132 17.93 18.08 1.31
C SER A 132 16.65 18.26 2.12
N THR A 133 16.80 18.38 3.43
CA THR A 133 15.70 18.74 4.33
C THR A 133 15.30 20.20 4.11
N LEU A 134 14.01 20.42 3.96
CA LEU A 134 13.40 21.73 3.81
C LEU A 134 12.85 22.19 5.18
N TYR A 135 13.24 23.40 5.56
CA TYR A 135 12.76 24.12 6.73
C TYR A 135 11.67 25.11 6.32
N MET A 136 10.70 25.32 7.21
CA MET A 136 9.57 26.21 6.96
C MET A 136 9.84 27.65 7.41
N CYS A 137 9.45 28.59 6.57
CA CYS A 137 9.50 30.04 6.78
C CYS A 137 8.09 30.62 6.60
N LEU A 138 7.69 31.53 7.49
CA LEU A 138 6.40 32.22 7.41
C LEU A 138 6.60 33.70 7.15
N THR A 139 5.78 34.23 6.25
CA THR A 139 5.63 35.67 6.02
C THR A 139 4.21 36.06 6.41
N PRO A 140 4.00 36.83 7.50
CA PRO A 140 2.68 37.30 7.91
C PRO A 140 2.02 38.16 6.83
N SER A 141 0.68 38.18 6.76
CA SER A 141 -0.06 39.01 5.80
C SER A 141 0.25 40.51 5.93
N ASN A 142 0.55 40.95 7.16
CA ASN A 142 0.75 42.36 7.52
C ASN A 142 2.21 42.83 7.43
N SER A 143 3.15 41.95 7.05
CA SER A 143 4.58 42.29 7.03
C SER A 143 5.31 41.60 5.87
N ASN A 144 6.33 42.26 5.34
CA ASN A 144 7.22 41.64 4.34
C ASN A 144 8.42 40.89 4.96
N GLU A 145 8.50 40.84 6.28
CA GLU A 145 9.55 40.12 7.00
C GLU A 145 9.26 38.63 7.06
N VAL A 146 10.28 37.83 6.79
CA VAL A 146 10.20 36.37 6.75
C VAL A 146 10.80 35.80 8.02
N PHE A 147 9.98 35.06 8.77
CA PHE A 147 10.37 34.46 10.04
C PHE A 147 10.64 32.96 9.87
N HIS A 148 11.84 32.53 10.26
CA HIS A 148 12.21 31.13 10.30
C HIS A 148 11.54 30.45 11.49
N GLN A 149 10.88 29.31 11.28
CA GLN A 149 10.11 28.63 12.33
C GLN A 149 10.96 27.74 13.26
N GLY A 150 12.27 27.70 13.02
CA GLY A 150 13.25 26.96 13.82
C GLY A 150 13.38 25.49 13.39
N ASP A 151 14.23 24.77 14.12
CA ASP A 151 14.51 23.35 13.91
C ASP A 151 13.60 22.46 14.78
N ARG A 152 12.30 22.78 14.80
CA ARG A 152 11.34 22.07 15.64
C ARG A 152 10.94 20.73 15.01
N PRO A 153 10.76 19.66 15.83
CA PRO A 153 10.32 18.38 15.33
C PRO A 153 8.91 18.48 14.74
N GLY A 154 8.71 17.84 13.60
CA GLY A 154 7.46 17.94 12.85
C GLY A 154 7.35 19.15 11.94
N LEU A 155 8.27 20.12 11.94
CA LEU A 155 8.26 21.26 11.00
C LEU A 155 9.28 21.15 9.85
N LYS A 156 9.98 20.01 9.77
CA LYS A 156 10.93 19.68 8.71
C LYS A 156 10.29 18.77 7.67
N VAL A 157 10.62 18.98 6.41
CA VAL A 157 10.11 18.19 5.29
C VAL A 157 11.27 17.72 4.41
N ARG A 158 11.43 16.40 4.24
CA ARG A 158 12.39 15.80 3.32
C ARG A 158 11.66 15.33 2.06
N VAL A 159 12.10 15.80 0.89
CA VAL A 159 11.48 15.38 -0.38
C VAL A 159 12.24 14.18 -0.95
N THR A 160 11.62 13.01 -0.94
CA THR A 160 12.19 11.78 -1.50
C THR A 160 11.76 11.59 -2.96
N ARG A 161 12.58 10.86 -3.74
CA ARG A 161 12.17 10.47 -5.09
C ARG A 161 11.10 9.38 -5.01
N ARG A 162 10.14 9.43 -5.94
CA ARG A 162 9.32 8.26 -6.28
C ARG A 162 10.25 7.09 -6.64
N ALA A 163 10.09 5.98 -5.92
CA ALA A 163 10.88 4.76 -6.15
C ALA A 163 10.65 4.17 -7.56
N LEU A 164 9.47 4.41 -8.15
CA LEU A 164 9.09 3.91 -9.48
C LEU A 164 8.40 5.01 -10.30
N PRO A 165 8.77 5.21 -11.57
CA PRO A 165 8.04 6.12 -12.45
C PRO A 165 6.65 5.54 -12.77
N VAL A 166 5.66 6.43 -12.88
CA VAL A 166 4.24 6.06 -13.07
C VAL A 166 4.02 5.11 -14.25
N TRP A 167 4.75 5.30 -15.35
CA TRP A 167 4.70 4.41 -16.52
C TRP A 167 5.12 2.97 -16.20
N THR A 168 6.18 2.79 -15.42
CA THR A 168 6.64 1.47 -14.98
C THR A 168 5.62 0.84 -14.03
N THR A 169 5.02 1.64 -13.15
CA THR A 169 3.93 1.18 -12.27
C THR A 169 2.76 0.64 -13.09
N ILE A 170 2.30 1.36 -14.11
CA ILE A 170 1.21 0.94 -15.00
C ILE A 170 1.56 -0.35 -15.76
N LEU A 171 2.76 -0.43 -16.34
CA LEU A 171 3.21 -1.63 -17.04
C LEU A 171 3.28 -2.84 -16.10
N CYS A 172 3.78 -2.65 -14.88
CA CYS A 172 3.81 -3.68 -13.84
C CYS A 172 2.39 -4.11 -13.46
N LEU A 173 1.44 -3.17 -13.33
CA LEU A 173 0.04 -3.43 -13.01
C LEU A 173 -0.64 -4.30 -14.07
N VAL A 174 -0.46 -3.97 -15.35
CA VAL A 174 -1.01 -4.75 -16.48
C VAL A 174 -0.42 -6.17 -16.49
N PHE A 175 0.89 -6.28 -16.26
CA PHE A 175 1.58 -7.56 -16.20
C PHE A 175 1.09 -8.42 -15.01
N LEU A 176 0.96 -7.83 -13.83
CA LEU A 176 0.44 -8.51 -12.63
C LEU A 176 -1.01 -8.95 -12.82
N LEU A 177 -1.89 -8.11 -13.39
CA LEU A 177 -3.26 -8.50 -13.70
C LEU A 177 -3.33 -9.68 -14.67
N ALA A 178 -2.47 -9.70 -15.69
CA ALA A 178 -2.38 -10.83 -16.62
C ALA A 178 -1.90 -12.11 -15.92
N LEU A 179 -0.91 -12.01 -15.01
CA LEU A 179 -0.44 -13.14 -14.21
C LEU A 179 -1.52 -13.67 -13.25
N SER A 180 -2.25 -12.78 -12.56
CA SER A 180 -3.42 -13.15 -11.75
C SER A 180 -4.44 -13.90 -12.58
N GLY A 181 -4.79 -13.35 -13.73
CA GLY A 181 -5.69 -13.97 -14.71
C GLY A 181 -5.28 -15.37 -15.08
N LEU A 182 -4.01 -15.54 -15.38
CA LEU A 182 -3.45 -16.82 -15.76
C LEU A 182 -3.56 -17.83 -14.62
N PHE A 183 -3.12 -17.48 -13.41
CA PHE A 183 -3.17 -18.39 -12.26
C PHE A 183 -4.60 -18.74 -11.86
N SER A 184 -5.50 -17.76 -11.82
CA SER A 184 -6.92 -17.96 -11.54
C SER A 184 -7.59 -18.85 -12.59
N GLY A 185 -7.30 -18.60 -13.87
CA GLY A 185 -7.78 -19.42 -14.99
C GLY A 185 -7.19 -20.84 -15.01
N LEU A 186 -5.91 -21.00 -14.70
CA LEU A 186 -5.27 -22.32 -14.56
C LEU A 186 -5.84 -23.10 -13.38
N ASN A 187 -6.21 -22.45 -12.28
CA ASN A 187 -6.84 -23.14 -11.15
C ASN A 187 -8.14 -23.82 -11.62
N LEU A 188 -9.02 -23.08 -12.29
CA LEU A 188 -10.26 -23.63 -12.83
C LEU A 188 -10.00 -24.68 -13.92
N GLY A 189 -9.15 -24.34 -14.89
CA GLY A 189 -8.87 -25.18 -16.06
C GLY A 189 -8.13 -26.48 -15.72
N LEU A 190 -7.21 -26.47 -14.76
CA LEU A 190 -6.51 -27.68 -14.33
C LEU A 190 -7.34 -28.50 -13.34
N MET A 191 -8.21 -27.87 -12.55
CA MET A 191 -9.12 -28.62 -11.69
C MET A 191 -10.19 -29.37 -12.46
N SER A 192 -10.64 -28.84 -13.61
CA SER A 192 -11.58 -29.54 -14.49
C SER A 192 -10.96 -30.73 -15.22
N LEU A 193 -9.63 -30.78 -15.38
CA LEU A 193 -8.90 -31.86 -16.03
C LEU A 193 -8.26 -32.79 -15.00
N THR A 194 -8.85 -33.99 -14.82
CA THR A 194 -8.26 -34.99 -13.93
C THR A 194 -7.05 -35.67 -14.58
N PRO A 195 -6.13 -36.26 -13.80
CA PRO A 195 -5.03 -37.07 -14.36
C PRO A 195 -5.51 -38.21 -15.26
N HIS A 196 -6.73 -38.72 -15.05
CA HIS A 196 -7.35 -39.73 -15.88
C HIS A 196 -7.76 -39.15 -17.24
N ASP A 197 -8.45 -38.00 -17.25
CA ASP A 197 -8.86 -37.34 -18.50
C ASP A 197 -7.65 -36.96 -19.36
N LEU A 198 -6.57 -36.52 -18.71
CA LEU A 198 -5.30 -36.24 -19.38
C LEU A 198 -4.71 -37.48 -20.07
N LYS A 199 -4.83 -38.69 -19.49
CA LYS A 199 -4.37 -39.93 -20.14
C LYS A 199 -5.23 -40.26 -21.35
N VAL A 200 -6.55 -40.16 -21.21
CA VAL A 200 -7.49 -40.39 -22.32
C VAL A 200 -7.17 -39.44 -23.49
N ILE A 201 -6.91 -38.16 -23.22
CA ILE A 201 -6.52 -37.19 -24.24
C ILE A 201 -5.15 -37.51 -24.86
N GLN A 202 -4.20 -38.09 -24.12
CA GLN A 202 -2.91 -38.51 -24.66
C GLN A 202 -3.01 -39.69 -25.64
N GLU A 203 -4.00 -40.57 -25.45
CA GLU A 203 -4.19 -41.77 -26.28
C GLU A 203 -5.14 -41.50 -27.45
N ALA A 204 -6.25 -40.81 -27.21
CA ALA A 204 -7.34 -40.61 -28.16
C ALA A 204 -7.45 -39.19 -28.73
N GLY A 205 -6.71 -38.21 -28.21
CA GLY A 205 -6.83 -36.80 -28.62
C GLY A 205 -6.20 -36.47 -29.98
N THR A 206 -6.32 -35.21 -30.42
CA THR A 206 -5.64 -34.71 -31.63
C THR A 206 -4.12 -34.67 -31.42
N PRO A 207 -3.27 -34.70 -32.47
CA PRO A 207 -1.81 -34.69 -32.31
C PRO A 207 -1.28 -33.48 -31.52
N ASN A 208 -1.97 -32.33 -31.59
CA ASN A 208 -1.64 -31.15 -30.81
C ASN A 208 -2.04 -31.31 -29.33
N ASP A 209 -3.25 -31.80 -29.06
CA ASP A 209 -3.73 -32.01 -27.70
C ASP A 209 -2.95 -33.09 -26.96
N ARG A 210 -2.50 -34.14 -27.67
CA ARG A 210 -1.60 -35.17 -27.11
C ARG A 210 -0.30 -34.55 -26.60
N LYS A 211 0.30 -33.61 -27.34
CA LYS A 211 1.52 -32.91 -26.92
C LYS A 211 1.27 -32.03 -25.69
N TYR A 212 0.14 -31.31 -25.66
CA TYR A 212 -0.23 -30.47 -24.53
C TYR A 212 -0.48 -31.28 -23.26
N ALA A 213 -1.25 -32.36 -23.37
CA ALA A 213 -1.54 -33.26 -22.26
C ALA A 213 -0.28 -33.94 -21.71
N LYS A 214 0.69 -34.33 -22.57
CA LYS A 214 1.98 -34.90 -22.13
C LYS A 214 2.80 -33.92 -21.29
N ARG A 215 2.79 -32.62 -21.63
CA ARG A 215 3.51 -31.58 -20.86
C ARG A 215 2.85 -31.27 -19.51
N ILE A 216 1.53 -31.29 -19.43
CA ILE A 216 0.78 -30.94 -18.21
C ILE A 216 0.74 -32.10 -17.21
N TYR A 217 0.70 -33.34 -17.70
CA TYR A 217 0.58 -34.55 -16.88
C TYR A 217 1.51 -34.64 -15.65
N PRO A 218 2.84 -34.44 -15.74
CA PRO A 218 3.73 -34.57 -14.59
C PRO A 218 3.45 -33.53 -13.50
N VAL A 219 3.03 -32.32 -13.90
CA VAL A 219 2.71 -31.23 -12.98
C VAL A 219 1.37 -31.51 -12.28
N ARG A 220 0.37 -31.99 -13.01
CA ARG A 220 -0.94 -32.37 -12.46
C ARG A 220 -0.89 -33.59 -11.54
N LYS A 221 0.08 -34.50 -11.74
CA LYS A 221 0.29 -35.66 -10.84
C LYS A 221 0.53 -35.24 -9.38
N ARG A 222 1.10 -34.05 -9.15
CA ARG A 222 1.27 -33.42 -7.83
C ARG A 222 0.17 -32.36 -7.60
N GLY A 223 -1.09 -32.78 -7.75
CA GLY A 223 -2.25 -31.89 -7.81
C GLY A 223 -2.38 -30.93 -6.63
N ASN A 224 -2.19 -31.42 -5.40
CA ASN A 224 -2.34 -30.59 -4.18
C ASN A 224 -1.22 -29.55 -4.06
N PHE A 225 0.02 -29.91 -4.38
CA PHE A 225 1.15 -28.97 -4.44
C PHE A 225 0.95 -27.89 -5.51
N LEU A 226 0.48 -28.29 -6.70
CA LEU A 226 0.16 -27.37 -7.78
C LEU A 226 -0.97 -26.42 -7.41
N LEU A 227 -2.05 -26.93 -6.80
CA LEU A 227 -3.18 -26.13 -6.32
C LEU A 227 -2.71 -25.09 -5.31
N CYS A 228 -1.96 -25.50 -4.29
CA CYS A 228 -1.43 -24.59 -3.27
C CYS A 228 -0.55 -23.50 -3.88
N THR A 229 0.32 -23.86 -4.83
CA THR A 229 1.17 -22.91 -5.55
C THR A 229 0.36 -21.87 -6.31
N ILE A 230 -0.63 -22.32 -7.10
CA ILE A 230 -1.46 -21.45 -7.92
C ILE A 230 -2.30 -20.51 -7.04
N LEU A 231 -2.89 -21.02 -5.96
CA LEU A 231 -3.66 -20.21 -5.01
C LEU A 231 -2.78 -19.18 -4.30
N LEU A 232 -1.60 -19.57 -3.84
CA LEU A 232 -0.67 -18.65 -3.18
C LEU A 232 -0.18 -17.58 -4.15
N GLY A 233 0.13 -17.96 -5.40
CA GLY A 233 0.48 -17.03 -6.47
C GLY A 233 -0.63 -16.02 -6.76
N ASN A 234 -1.88 -16.48 -6.85
CA ASN A 234 -3.05 -15.61 -7.01
C ASN A 234 -3.14 -14.58 -5.88
N VAL A 235 -3.06 -15.02 -4.62
CA VAL A 235 -3.16 -14.12 -3.46
C VAL A 235 -2.02 -13.12 -3.47
N LEU A 236 -0.77 -13.56 -3.71
CA LEU A 236 0.39 -12.67 -3.78
C LEU A 236 0.24 -11.61 -4.87
N VAL A 237 -0.12 -12.01 -6.09
CA VAL A 237 -0.26 -11.10 -7.22
C VAL A 237 -1.43 -10.13 -6.99
N ASN A 238 -2.56 -10.60 -6.45
CA ASN A 238 -3.71 -9.76 -6.13
C ASN A 238 -3.37 -8.74 -5.04
N SER A 239 -2.75 -9.15 -3.94
CA SER A 239 -2.32 -8.24 -2.87
C SER A 239 -1.33 -7.21 -3.38
N THR A 240 -0.35 -7.63 -4.19
CA THR A 240 0.63 -6.71 -4.80
C THR A 240 -0.06 -5.71 -5.74
N THR A 241 -1.01 -6.17 -6.54
CA THR A 241 -1.79 -5.32 -7.45
C THR A 241 -2.63 -4.29 -6.68
N THR A 242 -3.28 -4.69 -5.59
CA THR A 242 -4.04 -3.77 -4.74
C THR A 242 -3.15 -2.70 -4.12
N ILE A 243 -1.99 -3.08 -3.57
CA ILE A 243 -1.02 -2.13 -3.01
C ILE A 243 -0.53 -1.16 -4.09
N LEU A 244 -0.19 -1.69 -5.27
CA LEU A 244 0.30 -0.86 -6.37
C LEU A 244 -0.77 0.11 -6.89
N LEU A 245 -2.04 -0.31 -6.94
CA LEU A 245 -3.13 0.57 -7.34
C LEU A 245 -3.46 1.62 -6.28
N ASP A 246 -3.31 1.32 -4.99
CA ASP A 246 -3.47 2.27 -3.88
C ASP A 246 -2.46 3.43 -4.00
N THR A 247 -1.25 3.16 -4.50
CA THR A 247 -0.25 4.23 -4.78
C THR A 247 -0.61 5.12 -5.98
N LEU A 248 -1.49 4.66 -6.87
CA LEU A 248 -1.92 5.42 -8.05
C LEU A 248 -3.22 6.17 -7.83
N ILE A 249 -4.16 5.57 -7.09
CA ILE A 249 -5.48 6.11 -6.81
C ILE A 249 -5.52 6.44 -5.33
N SER A 250 -5.34 7.70 -4.95
CA SER A 250 -5.45 8.12 -3.55
C SER A 250 -6.93 8.26 -3.14
N GLY A 251 -7.34 7.59 -2.05
CA GLY A 251 -8.64 7.80 -1.40
C GLY A 251 -9.41 6.51 -1.10
N GLY A 252 -10.54 6.62 -0.38
CA GLY A 252 -11.33 5.45 0.02
C GLY A 252 -11.91 4.62 -1.14
N PHE A 253 -12.00 5.20 -2.34
CA PHE A 253 -12.44 4.52 -3.56
C PHE A 253 -11.36 3.63 -4.20
N ALA A 254 -10.10 3.76 -3.80
CA ALA A 254 -8.98 3.00 -4.36
C ALA A 254 -9.15 1.50 -4.20
N VAL A 255 -9.57 1.06 -3.01
CA VAL A 255 -9.80 -0.36 -2.69
C VAL A 255 -10.94 -0.93 -3.53
N ALA A 256 -12.03 -0.16 -3.69
CA ALA A 256 -13.18 -0.58 -4.50
C ALA A 256 -12.79 -0.71 -5.98
N ALA A 257 -12.07 0.28 -6.51
CA ALA A 257 -11.57 0.25 -7.88
C ALA A 257 -10.59 -0.91 -8.11
N ALA A 258 -9.67 -1.16 -7.17
CA ALA A 258 -8.74 -2.29 -7.23
C ALA A 258 -9.46 -3.63 -7.26
N THR A 259 -10.45 -3.79 -6.38
CA THR A 259 -11.22 -5.04 -6.28
C THR A 259 -11.99 -5.31 -7.57
N LEU A 260 -12.67 -4.30 -8.12
CA LEU A 260 -13.40 -4.43 -9.38
C LEU A 260 -12.46 -4.75 -10.55
N ALA A 261 -11.31 -4.08 -10.63
CA ALA A 261 -10.32 -4.33 -11.67
C ALA A 261 -9.77 -5.77 -11.61
N ILE A 262 -9.40 -6.24 -10.43
CA ILE A 262 -8.89 -7.61 -10.22
C ILE A 262 -9.98 -8.64 -10.56
N VAL A 263 -11.21 -8.47 -10.09
CA VAL A 263 -12.29 -9.44 -10.33
C VAL A 263 -12.63 -9.53 -11.82
N ILE A 264 -12.78 -8.39 -12.51
CA ILE A 264 -13.18 -8.39 -13.92
C ILE A 264 -12.03 -8.85 -14.82
N PHE A 265 -10.87 -8.18 -14.71
CA PHE A 265 -9.75 -8.39 -15.63
C PHE A 265 -8.79 -9.50 -15.20
N GLY A 266 -8.64 -9.71 -13.89
CA GLY A 266 -7.74 -10.70 -13.30
C GLY A 266 -8.39 -12.02 -12.92
N GLU A 267 -9.71 -12.16 -12.98
CA GLU A 267 -10.41 -13.40 -12.64
C GLU A 267 -11.44 -13.81 -13.69
N ILE A 268 -12.54 -13.06 -13.85
CA ILE A 268 -13.70 -13.47 -14.67
C ILE A 268 -13.32 -13.67 -16.14
N ILE A 269 -12.69 -12.68 -16.78
CA ILE A 269 -12.35 -12.76 -18.22
C ILE A 269 -11.32 -13.89 -18.46
N PRO A 270 -10.19 -13.96 -17.73
CA PRO A 270 -9.21 -15.03 -17.92
C PRO A 270 -9.75 -16.43 -17.60
N GLN A 271 -10.56 -16.58 -16.56
CA GLN A 271 -11.20 -17.86 -16.22
C GLN A 271 -12.14 -18.32 -17.33
N ALA A 272 -12.93 -17.42 -17.92
CA ALA A 272 -13.82 -17.76 -19.04
C ALA A 272 -13.04 -18.28 -20.26
N ILE A 273 -11.88 -17.68 -20.56
CA ILE A 273 -10.99 -18.13 -21.64
C ILE A 273 -10.34 -19.47 -21.31
N CYS A 274 -9.81 -19.62 -20.08
CA CYS A 274 -9.16 -20.85 -19.63
C CYS A 274 -10.13 -22.03 -19.49
N SER A 275 -11.41 -21.76 -19.21
CA SER A 275 -12.47 -22.79 -19.21
C SER A 275 -12.64 -23.43 -20.59
N ARG A 276 -12.53 -22.65 -21.66
CA ARG A 276 -12.66 -23.15 -23.05
C ARG A 276 -11.36 -23.69 -23.64
N HIS A 277 -10.21 -23.11 -23.26
CA HIS A 277 -8.91 -23.42 -23.88
C HIS A 277 -7.84 -23.89 -22.88
N GLY A 278 -8.25 -24.48 -21.75
CA GLY A 278 -7.39 -24.80 -20.61
C GLY A 278 -6.18 -25.67 -20.97
N LEU A 279 -6.35 -26.66 -21.85
CA LEU A 279 -5.26 -27.55 -22.27
C LEU A 279 -4.16 -26.80 -23.04
N LYS A 280 -4.56 -25.88 -23.94
CA LYS A 280 -3.63 -25.07 -24.74
C LYS A 280 -2.93 -24.03 -23.86
N VAL A 281 -3.69 -23.26 -23.09
CA VAL A 281 -3.17 -22.19 -22.22
C VAL A 281 -2.25 -22.77 -21.13
N GLY A 282 -2.68 -23.86 -20.48
CA GLY A 282 -1.90 -24.55 -19.46
C GLY A 282 -0.60 -25.14 -20.00
N SER A 283 -0.58 -25.62 -21.26
CA SER A 283 0.64 -26.16 -21.85
C SER A 283 1.64 -25.07 -22.26
N GLN A 284 1.16 -23.92 -22.75
CA GLN A 284 2.03 -22.80 -23.12
C GLN A 284 2.65 -22.13 -21.89
N THR A 285 1.91 -22.11 -20.77
CA THR A 285 2.34 -21.44 -19.54
C THR A 285 3.00 -22.39 -18.53
N ILE A 286 3.19 -23.67 -18.89
CA ILE A 286 3.75 -24.69 -18.01
C ILE A 286 5.13 -24.31 -17.45
N LEU A 287 5.97 -23.65 -18.26
CA LEU A 287 7.31 -23.20 -17.83
C LEU A 287 7.22 -22.11 -16.76
N LEU A 288 6.28 -21.17 -16.94
CA LEU A 288 6.03 -20.11 -15.97
C LEU A 288 5.49 -20.70 -14.66
N THR A 289 4.54 -21.64 -14.76
CA THR A 289 3.99 -22.33 -13.58
C THR A 289 5.06 -23.15 -12.84
N GLN A 290 5.99 -23.79 -13.56
CA GLN A 290 7.14 -24.49 -12.97
C GLN A 290 8.10 -23.54 -12.25
N LEU A 291 8.38 -22.38 -12.84
CA LEU A 291 9.20 -21.35 -12.19
C LEU A 291 8.56 -20.86 -10.88
N PHE A 292 7.25 -20.59 -10.89
CA PHE A 292 6.51 -20.21 -9.68
C PHE A 292 6.42 -21.34 -8.65
N MET A 293 6.27 -22.60 -9.08
CA MET A 293 6.34 -23.74 -8.17
C MET A 293 7.69 -23.80 -7.46
N ILE A 294 8.80 -23.59 -8.17
CA ILE A 294 10.13 -23.57 -7.56
C ILE A 294 10.30 -22.38 -6.61
N LEU A 295 9.85 -21.19 -7.02
CA LEU A 295 9.92 -19.99 -6.19
C LEU A 295 9.11 -20.11 -4.89
N THR A 296 7.92 -20.70 -4.98
CA THR A 296 7.02 -20.84 -3.83
C THR A 296 7.27 -22.10 -3.01
N LEU A 297 8.14 -23.03 -3.45
CA LEU A 297 8.49 -24.28 -2.76
C LEU A 297 8.64 -24.16 -1.23
N PRO A 298 9.40 -23.19 -0.67
CA PRO A 298 9.59 -23.11 0.78
C PRO A 298 8.27 -22.95 1.56
N ILE A 299 7.25 -22.35 0.94
CA ILE A 299 5.96 -22.07 1.57
C ILE A 299 4.88 -23.06 1.08
N SER A 300 4.86 -23.37 -0.22
CA SER A 300 3.84 -24.23 -0.82
C SER A 300 4.03 -25.70 -0.45
N PHE A 301 5.26 -26.16 -0.20
CA PHE A 301 5.52 -27.53 0.23
C PHE A 301 4.90 -27.87 1.61
N PRO A 302 5.15 -27.12 2.70
CA PRO A 302 4.53 -27.42 3.99
C PRO A 302 3.00 -27.26 3.94
N LEU A 303 2.48 -26.28 3.19
CA LEU A 303 1.04 -26.11 2.99
C LEU A 303 0.42 -27.31 2.26
N SER A 304 1.07 -27.81 1.21
CA SER A 304 0.60 -28.99 0.48
C SER A 304 0.61 -30.26 1.34
N LYS A 305 1.63 -30.42 2.20
CA LYS A 305 1.71 -31.53 3.18
C LYS A 305 0.62 -31.44 4.24
N LEU A 306 0.32 -30.23 4.71
CA LEU A 306 -0.78 -30.00 5.65
C LEU A 306 -2.12 -30.34 4.99
N LEU A 307 -2.32 -29.93 3.74
CA LEU A 307 -3.53 -30.25 2.99
C LEU A 307 -3.67 -31.77 2.77
N ASP A 308 -2.58 -32.45 2.39
CA ASP A 308 -2.53 -33.91 2.24
C ASP A 308 -2.86 -34.63 3.54
N PHE A 309 -2.35 -34.14 4.68
CA PHE A 309 -2.64 -34.70 6.01
C PHE A 309 -4.11 -34.53 6.40
N ILE A 310 -4.68 -33.33 6.19
CA ILE A 310 -6.09 -33.05 6.49
C ILE A 310 -7.00 -33.90 5.59
N LEU A 311 -6.74 -33.95 4.28
CA LEU A 311 -7.53 -34.76 3.35
C LEU A 311 -7.38 -36.26 3.63
N GLY A 312 -6.17 -36.73 3.95
CA GLY A 312 -5.92 -38.12 4.34
C GLY A 312 -6.78 -38.54 5.53
N ASN A 313 -6.80 -37.73 6.58
CA ASN A 313 -7.65 -37.97 7.75
C ASN A 313 -9.15 -37.95 7.40
N ILE A 314 -9.59 -37.08 6.49
CA ILE A 314 -10.99 -37.04 6.04
C ILE A 314 -11.36 -38.32 5.29
N LEU A 315 -10.51 -38.79 4.37
CA LEU A 315 -10.75 -40.01 3.60
C LEU A 315 -10.75 -41.25 4.50
N GLU A 316 -9.80 -41.35 5.44
CA GLU A 316 -9.76 -42.42 6.44
C GLU A 316 -11.00 -42.43 7.34
N ASN A 317 -11.44 -41.26 7.80
CA ASN A 317 -12.66 -41.13 8.60
C ASN A 317 -13.93 -41.44 7.80
N THR A 318 -13.95 -41.13 6.50
CA THR A 318 -15.08 -41.44 5.62
C THR A 318 -15.17 -42.94 5.34
N GLN A 319 -14.02 -43.62 5.13
CA GLN A 319 -14.00 -45.08 4.98
C GLN A 319 -14.36 -45.80 6.29
N ARG A 320 -13.83 -45.36 7.45
CA ARG A 320 -14.28 -45.87 8.75
C ARG A 320 -15.76 -45.64 9.03
N GLY A 321 -16.30 -44.50 8.60
CA GLY A 321 -17.73 -44.22 8.71
C GLY A 321 -18.55 -45.22 7.89
N TYR A 322 -18.11 -45.54 6.66
CA TYR A 322 -18.79 -46.51 5.80
C TYR A 322 -18.70 -47.94 6.36
N ASP A 323 -17.53 -48.37 6.84
CA ASP A 323 -17.33 -49.70 7.43
C ASP A 323 -18.05 -49.90 8.77
N ASN A 324 -18.32 -48.84 9.53
CA ASN A 324 -19.08 -48.91 10.79
C ASN A 324 -20.60 -48.83 10.61
N THR A 325 -21.10 -48.62 9.37
CA THR A 325 -22.55 -48.52 9.08
C THR A 325 -23.07 -49.74 8.30
N ILE A 326 -22.21 -50.72 7.99
CA ILE A 326 -22.54 -52.02 7.39
C ILE A 326 -22.37 -53.10 8.46
#